data_AF-A0A926K1G4-F1
#
_entry.id   AF-A0A926K1G4-F1
#
_cell.length_a   1.000
_cell.length_b   1.000
_cell.length_c   1.000
_cell.angle_alpha   90.00
_cell.angle_beta   90.00
_cell.angle_gamma   90.00
#
_symmetry.space_group_name_H-M   'P 1'
#
loop_
_entity.id
_entity.type
_entity.pdbx_description
1 polymer ?
#
loop_
_entity_poly.entity_id
_entity_poly.type
_entity_poly.pdbx_seq_one_letter_code
_entity_poly.pdbx_strand_id
1 'polypeptide(L)'
;MIVVGNGHETGAEPDTEAKYADLEQWTRSTFDVEAIDYRWSSQDYSTPDRLPYVGHSPLSRNVLVATGFHKWGLSNGTAAAVMLADLLAGRDNAWLPTFDAGRIGDAKAVGELIKDNLKVGKEFIGGRVARVKAIPAAELEPGHGGLVDVDGETLGAYRDPDGDLHAVHPTCTHLGCPLRWNPAETSWDCNCHGSRFDADGFILDGPTVEPLEQVELPVDP
;
A
#
# COMPACT_ATOMS: atom_id res chain seq x y z
N MET A 1 -17.38 -1.52 18.84
CA MET A 1 -17.67 -0.49 17.80
C MET A 1 -16.49 -0.48 16.85
N ILE A 2 -16.70 -0.37 15.53
CA ILE A 2 -15.61 -0.20 14.56
C ILE A 2 -15.68 1.24 14.05
N VAL A 3 -14.55 1.95 14.12
CA VAL A 3 -14.40 3.28 13.52
C VAL A 3 -13.36 3.19 12.42
N VAL A 4 -13.70 3.68 11.23
CA VAL A 4 -12.83 3.61 10.04
C VAL A 4 -12.69 5.01 9.45
N GLY A 5 -11.47 5.41 9.11
CA GLY A 5 -11.21 6.74 8.59
C GLY A 5 -9.73 6.99 8.32
N ASN A 6 -9.39 8.27 8.18
CA ASN A 6 -8.01 8.76 8.04
C ASN A 6 -7.15 8.08 6.97
N GLY A 7 -7.76 7.86 5.79
CA GLY A 7 -7.06 7.23 4.67
C GLY A 7 -5.91 8.08 4.14
N HIS A 8 -4.84 7.40 3.73
CA HIS A 8 -3.70 7.97 3.03
C HIS A 8 -3.25 7.02 1.93
N GLU A 9 -2.42 7.51 1.01
CA GLU A 9 -1.78 6.68 0.01
C GLU A 9 -0.67 5.84 0.65
N THR A 10 -0.54 4.59 0.20
CA THR A 10 0.51 3.67 0.68
C THR A 10 1.89 4.28 0.48
N GLY A 11 2.74 4.24 1.51
CA GLY A 11 4.08 4.81 1.51
C GLY A 11 4.16 6.35 1.38
N ALA A 12 3.04 7.07 1.26
CA ALA A 12 3.08 8.52 1.11
C ALA A 12 3.19 9.26 2.45
N GLU A 13 2.57 8.72 3.50
CA GLU A 13 2.54 9.28 4.85
C GLU A 13 3.77 8.79 5.66
N PRO A 14 4.68 9.68 6.09
CA PRO A 14 5.81 9.30 6.95
C PRO A 14 5.42 9.00 8.40
N ASP A 15 4.37 9.66 8.92
CA ASP A 15 3.91 9.47 10.31
C ASP A 15 2.55 8.78 10.31
N THR A 16 2.55 7.47 10.05
CA THR A 16 1.32 6.67 10.00
C THR A 16 0.70 6.45 11.37
N GLU A 17 1.49 6.51 12.46
CA GLU A 17 0.98 6.43 13.83
C GLU A 17 0.11 7.65 14.19
N ALA A 18 0.46 8.84 13.67
CA ALA A 18 -0.41 10.01 13.80
C ALA A 18 -1.80 9.79 13.20
N LYS A 19 -1.96 8.95 12.15
CA LYS A 19 -3.27 8.63 11.58
C LYS A 19 -4.16 7.87 12.55
N TYR A 20 -3.57 6.93 13.30
CA TYR A 20 -4.27 6.24 14.38
C TYR A 20 -4.61 7.19 15.52
N ALA A 21 -3.65 8.02 15.95
CA ALA A 21 -3.87 8.97 17.03
C ALA A 21 -4.99 9.97 16.70
N ASP A 22 -5.02 10.52 15.49
CA ASP A 22 -6.07 11.41 14.99
C ASP A 22 -7.45 10.73 14.97
N LEU A 23 -7.53 9.48 14.49
CA LEU A 23 -8.78 8.73 14.44
C LEU A 23 -9.29 8.39 15.84
N GLU A 24 -8.40 8.02 16.75
CA GLU A 24 -8.73 7.81 18.17
C GLU A 24 -9.20 9.10 18.83
N GLN A 25 -8.52 10.23 18.60
CA GLN A 25 -8.90 11.53 19.13
C GLN A 25 -10.32 11.91 18.66
N TRP A 26 -10.59 11.78 17.36
CA TRP A 26 -11.93 12.01 16.82
C TRP A 26 -12.96 11.09 17.47
N THR A 27 -12.64 9.81 17.63
CA THR A 27 -13.53 8.80 18.22
C THR A 27 -13.89 9.14 19.66
N ARG A 28 -12.90 9.48 20.50
CA ARG A 28 -13.10 9.84 21.93
C ARG A 28 -13.79 11.19 22.12
N SER A 29 -13.64 12.12 21.18
CA SER A 29 -14.37 13.39 21.22
C SER A 29 -15.85 13.26 20.79
N THR A 30 -16.19 12.17 20.11
CA THR A 30 -17.54 11.93 19.57
C THR A 30 -18.32 10.92 20.42
N PHE A 31 -17.65 9.92 20.97
CA PHE A 31 -18.24 8.79 21.69
C PHE A 31 -17.60 8.62 23.06
N ASP A 32 -18.37 8.06 24.01
CA ASP A 32 -17.82 7.60 25.28
C ASP A 32 -17.09 6.26 25.05
N VAL A 33 -15.76 6.28 25.14
CA VAL A 33 -14.88 5.19 24.73
C VAL A 33 -13.98 4.81 25.89
N GLU A 34 -14.19 3.61 26.43
CA GLU A 34 -13.39 3.06 27.53
C GLU A 34 -11.99 2.64 27.05
N ALA A 35 -11.93 1.82 25.99
CA ALA A 35 -10.67 1.25 25.49
C ALA A 35 -10.65 1.16 23.95
N ILE A 36 -9.43 1.10 23.40
CA ILE A 36 -9.16 0.73 22.01
C ILE A 36 -8.49 -0.64 22.04
N ASP A 37 -9.24 -1.69 21.73
CA ASP A 37 -8.73 -3.07 21.84
C ASP A 37 -7.82 -3.46 20.68
N TYR A 38 -8.09 -2.91 19.49
CA TYR A 38 -7.40 -3.25 18.24
C TYR A 38 -7.28 -2.05 17.32
N ARG A 39 -6.19 -2.03 16.55
CA ARG A 39 -5.92 -1.07 15.47
C ARG A 39 -5.27 -1.80 14.30
N TRP A 40 -5.65 -1.45 13.08
CA TRP A 40 -5.09 -2.01 11.85
C TRP A 40 -5.41 -1.11 10.66
N SER A 41 -4.60 -1.21 9.60
CA SER A 41 -4.81 -0.55 8.33
C SER A 41 -5.25 -1.54 7.27
N SER A 42 -6.19 -1.12 6.42
CA SER A 42 -6.61 -1.87 5.24
C SER A 42 -6.15 -1.19 3.97
N GLN A 43 -5.72 -1.97 2.99
CA GLN A 43 -5.30 -1.51 1.68
C GLN A 43 -6.43 -1.78 0.70
N ASP A 44 -6.58 -0.86 -0.24
CA ASP A 44 -7.61 -0.98 -1.26
C ASP A 44 -7.18 -0.28 -2.54
N TYR A 45 -7.62 -0.84 -3.66
CA TYR A 45 -7.36 -0.28 -4.97
C TYR A 45 -8.49 0.67 -5.35
N SER A 46 -8.10 1.85 -5.83
CA SER A 46 -9.02 2.86 -6.32
C SER A 46 -8.87 3.02 -7.82
N THR A 47 -9.98 3.32 -8.48
CA THR A 47 -10.00 3.69 -9.90
C THR A 47 -10.05 5.21 -10.03
N PRO A 48 -9.60 5.79 -11.16
CA PRO A 48 -9.59 7.24 -11.35
C PRO A 48 -10.98 7.90 -11.26
N ASP A 49 -12.03 7.16 -11.64
CA ASP A 49 -13.44 7.61 -11.57
C ASP A 49 -14.20 7.10 -10.33
N ARG A 50 -13.52 6.34 -9.45
CA ARG A 50 -14.05 5.73 -8.22
C ARG A 50 -15.18 4.72 -8.42
N LEU A 51 -15.38 4.24 -9.65
CA LEU A 51 -16.25 3.10 -9.93
C LEU A 51 -15.40 1.82 -10.07
N PRO A 52 -15.86 0.65 -9.58
CA PRO A 52 -15.18 -0.62 -9.83
C PRO A 52 -15.02 -0.93 -11.32
N TYR A 53 -13.96 -1.62 -11.70
CA TYR A 53 -13.81 -2.26 -13.01
C TYR A 53 -14.34 -3.70 -12.93
N VAL A 54 -15.34 -4.04 -13.74
CA VAL A 54 -15.99 -5.35 -13.80
C VAL A 54 -16.19 -5.78 -15.25
N GLY A 55 -15.71 -6.96 -15.62
CA GLY A 55 -15.89 -7.52 -16.97
C GLY A 55 -14.65 -8.22 -17.49
N HIS A 56 -14.51 -8.30 -18.82
CA HIS A 56 -13.30 -8.87 -19.43
C HIS A 56 -12.10 -7.95 -19.22
N SER A 57 -10.95 -8.55 -18.90
CA SER A 57 -9.69 -7.82 -18.90
C SER A 57 -9.44 -7.17 -20.27
N PRO A 58 -9.01 -5.90 -20.32
CA PRO A 58 -8.62 -5.25 -21.58
C PRO A 58 -7.49 -5.98 -22.31
N LEU A 59 -6.70 -6.77 -21.57
CA LEU A 59 -5.54 -7.50 -22.08
C LEU A 59 -5.88 -8.94 -22.52
N SER A 60 -7.02 -9.48 -22.10
CA SER A 60 -7.42 -10.84 -22.41
C SER A 60 -8.92 -11.05 -22.27
N ARG A 61 -9.53 -11.59 -23.33
CA ARG A 61 -10.94 -12.02 -23.29
C ARG A 61 -11.17 -13.27 -22.44
N ASN A 62 -10.12 -14.00 -22.08
CA ASN A 62 -10.24 -15.21 -21.26
C ASN A 62 -10.08 -14.93 -19.75
N VAL A 63 -9.87 -13.67 -19.37
CA VAL A 63 -9.73 -13.26 -17.97
C VAL A 63 -10.86 -12.32 -17.64
N LEU A 64 -11.60 -12.62 -16.58
CA LEU A 64 -12.57 -11.72 -15.99
C LEU A 64 -11.94 -11.01 -14.79
N VAL A 65 -12.24 -9.73 -14.63
CA VAL A 65 -11.75 -8.90 -13.54
C VAL A 65 -12.92 -8.27 -12.79
N ALA A 66 -12.75 -8.11 -11.50
CA ALA A 66 -13.61 -7.32 -10.61
C ALA A 66 -12.70 -6.67 -9.56
N THR A 67 -12.39 -5.39 -9.72
CA THR A 67 -11.39 -4.70 -8.90
C THR A 67 -11.71 -3.21 -8.74
N GLY A 68 -10.92 -2.50 -7.93
CA GLY A 68 -11.04 -1.05 -7.80
C GLY A 68 -12.25 -0.63 -6.97
N PHE A 69 -12.58 -1.37 -5.92
CA PHE A 69 -13.84 -1.21 -5.19
C PHE A 69 -13.91 0.02 -4.28
N HIS A 70 -12.81 0.74 -4.09
CA HIS A 70 -12.76 2.00 -3.33
C HIS A 70 -13.41 1.88 -1.93
N LYS A 71 -13.07 0.81 -1.19
CA LYS A 71 -13.51 0.43 0.16
C LYS A 71 -14.96 -0.01 0.27
N TRP A 72 -15.65 -0.15 -0.86
CA TRP A 72 -17.03 -0.62 -0.94
C TRP A 72 -17.14 -2.07 -1.43
N GLY A 73 -16.09 -2.88 -1.25
CA GLY A 73 -16.02 -4.26 -1.76
C GLY A 73 -17.14 -5.17 -1.25
N LEU A 74 -17.61 -5.01 -0.01
CA LEU A 74 -18.71 -5.81 0.53
C LEU A 74 -20.03 -5.59 -0.23
N SER A 75 -20.33 -4.33 -0.58
CA SER A 75 -21.55 -3.99 -1.33
C SER A 75 -21.35 -4.23 -2.83
N ASN A 76 -20.29 -3.67 -3.40
CA ASN A 76 -20.02 -3.68 -4.83
C ASN A 76 -19.56 -5.05 -5.34
N GLY A 77 -19.00 -5.90 -4.48
CA GLY A 77 -18.62 -7.27 -4.84
C GLY A 77 -19.82 -8.13 -5.23
N THR A 78 -20.96 -7.95 -4.54
CA THR A 78 -22.21 -8.65 -4.90
C THR A 78 -22.72 -8.16 -6.26
N ALA A 79 -22.72 -6.85 -6.50
CA ALA A 79 -23.10 -6.30 -7.80
C ALA A 79 -22.17 -6.79 -8.92
N ALA A 80 -20.86 -6.85 -8.66
CA ALA A 80 -19.88 -7.39 -9.59
C ALA A 80 -20.13 -8.87 -9.91
N ALA A 81 -20.44 -9.68 -8.89
CA ALA A 81 -20.76 -11.09 -9.08
C ALA A 81 -21.98 -11.30 -9.98
N VAL A 82 -23.04 -10.49 -9.80
CA VAL A 82 -24.23 -10.52 -10.67
C VAL A 82 -23.87 -10.17 -12.11
N MET A 83 -23.13 -9.08 -12.32
CA MET A 83 -22.68 -8.65 -13.66
C MET A 83 -21.83 -9.72 -14.35
N LEU A 84 -20.88 -10.33 -13.64
CA LEU A 84 -20.02 -11.38 -14.18
C LEU A 84 -20.80 -12.67 -14.47
N ALA A 85 -21.77 -13.04 -13.63
CA ALA A 85 -22.62 -14.21 -13.85
C ALA A 85 -23.49 -14.05 -15.11
N ASP A 86 -24.07 -12.86 -15.33
CA ASP A 86 -24.82 -12.56 -16.55
C ASP A 86 -23.91 -12.57 -17.79
N LEU A 87 -22.73 -11.95 -17.70
CA LEU A 87 -21.73 -11.95 -18.77
C LEU A 87 -21.34 -13.38 -19.18
N LEU A 88 -21.05 -14.26 -18.20
CA LEU A 88 -20.72 -15.66 -18.45
C LEU A 88 -21.88 -16.47 -19.03
N ALA A 89 -23.11 -16.15 -18.65
CA ALA A 89 -24.32 -16.78 -19.16
C ALA A 89 -24.78 -16.23 -20.53
N GLY A 90 -24.09 -15.23 -21.07
CA GLY A 90 -24.50 -14.54 -22.31
C GLY A 90 -25.82 -13.77 -22.17
N ARG A 91 -26.14 -13.29 -20.96
CA ARG A 91 -27.32 -12.47 -20.67
C ARG A 91 -26.98 -10.99 -20.70
N ASP A 92 -27.90 -10.18 -21.21
CA ASP A 92 -27.78 -8.73 -21.16
C ASP A 92 -27.86 -8.24 -19.71
N ASN A 93 -26.99 -7.29 -19.35
CA ASN A 93 -27.01 -6.64 -18.04
C ASN A 93 -26.83 -5.13 -18.22
N ALA A 94 -27.79 -4.35 -17.70
CA ALA A 94 -27.84 -2.90 -17.89
C ALA A 94 -26.72 -2.13 -17.16
N TRP A 95 -26.03 -2.76 -16.21
CA TRP A 95 -24.96 -2.14 -15.43
C TRP A 95 -23.59 -2.32 -16.08
N LEU A 96 -23.37 -3.42 -16.81
CA LEU A 96 -22.07 -3.76 -17.41
C LEU A 96 -21.40 -2.60 -18.17
N PRO A 97 -22.08 -1.81 -19.03
CA PRO A 97 -21.43 -0.72 -19.75
C PRO A 97 -20.82 0.35 -18.83
N THR A 98 -21.41 0.59 -17.66
CA THR A 98 -20.90 1.58 -16.69
C THR A 98 -19.69 1.07 -15.93
N PHE A 99 -19.66 -0.23 -15.62
CA PHE A 99 -18.57 -0.84 -14.85
C PHE A 99 -17.51 -1.51 -15.74
N ASP A 100 -17.67 -1.46 -17.06
CA ASP A 100 -16.80 -2.16 -18.02
C ASP A 100 -15.32 -1.99 -17.68
N ALA A 101 -14.60 -3.11 -17.60
CA ALA A 101 -13.20 -3.13 -17.19
C ALA A 101 -12.24 -2.49 -18.22
N GLY A 102 -12.67 -2.32 -19.46
CA GLY A 102 -11.98 -1.58 -20.51
C GLY A 102 -12.42 -0.14 -20.65
N ARG A 103 -13.32 0.37 -19.79
CA ARG A 103 -13.75 1.76 -19.89
C ARG A 103 -12.57 2.69 -19.64
N ILE A 104 -12.45 3.66 -20.53
CA ILE A 104 -11.63 4.84 -20.31
C ILE A 104 -12.57 5.85 -19.68
N GLY A 105 -12.26 6.29 -18.46
CA GLY A 105 -13.08 7.26 -17.73
C GLY A 105 -13.15 8.61 -18.44
N ASP A 106 -13.73 9.60 -17.77
CA ASP A 106 -13.80 10.97 -18.30
C ASP A 106 -12.42 11.66 -18.41
N ALA A 107 -12.38 12.88 -18.94
CA ALA A 107 -11.14 13.63 -19.06
C ALA A 107 -10.41 13.85 -17.72
N LYS A 108 -11.17 13.87 -16.61
CA LYS A 108 -10.62 13.97 -15.26
C LYS A 108 -9.93 12.67 -14.85
N ALA A 109 -10.54 11.52 -15.11
CA ALA A 109 -9.96 10.20 -14.87
C ALA A 109 -8.64 10.01 -15.64
N VAL A 110 -8.58 10.45 -16.91
CA VAL A 110 -7.34 10.45 -17.70
C VAL A 110 -6.30 11.39 -17.09
N GLY A 111 -6.71 12.56 -16.61
CA GLY A 111 -5.84 13.52 -15.93
C GLY A 111 -5.22 12.97 -14.64
N GLU A 112 -6.00 12.30 -13.80
CA GLU A 112 -5.48 11.65 -12.58
C GLU A 112 -4.50 10.51 -12.93
N LEU A 113 -4.80 9.67 -13.93
CA LEU A 113 -3.88 8.61 -14.36
C LEU A 113 -2.50 9.16 -14.80
N ILE A 114 -2.49 10.27 -15.56
CA ILE A 114 -1.24 10.92 -15.98
C ILE A 114 -0.49 11.47 -14.77
N LYS A 115 -1.20 12.13 -13.85
CA LYS A 115 -0.64 12.70 -12.63
C LYS A 115 -0.02 11.62 -11.73
N ASP A 116 -0.69 10.49 -11.56
CA ASP A 116 -0.20 9.36 -10.77
C ASP A 116 1.09 8.80 -11.38
N ASN A 117 1.14 8.60 -12.69
CA ASN A 117 2.35 8.14 -13.37
C ASN A 117 3.51 9.16 -13.32
N LEU A 118 3.22 10.46 -13.37
CA LEU A 118 4.23 11.50 -13.17
C LEU A 118 4.78 11.49 -11.74
N LYS A 119 3.92 11.29 -10.75
CA LYS A 119 4.31 11.12 -9.34
C LYS A 119 5.25 9.92 -9.19
N VAL A 120 4.93 8.78 -9.80
CA VAL A 120 5.81 7.59 -9.81
C VAL A 120 7.21 7.93 -10.31
N GLY A 121 7.33 8.61 -11.45
CA GLY A 121 8.62 9.02 -12.00
C GLY A 121 9.42 9.94 -11.06
N LYS A 122 8.72 10.86 -10.38
CA LYS A 122 9.34 11.74 -9.37
C LYS A 122 9.83 10.94 -8.16
N GLU A 123 9.03 10.04 -7.62
CA GLU A 123 9.38 9.24 -6.44
C GLU A 123 10.54 8.27 -6.73
N PHE A 124 10.55 7.66 -7.93
CA PHE A 124 11.62 6.80 -8.39
C PHE A 124 12.99 7.50 -8.40
N ILE A 125 13.05 8.75 -8.88
CA ILE A 125 14.29 9.53 -8.94
C ILE A 125 14.60 10.17 -7.57
N GLY A 126 13.61 10.85 -6.97
CA GLY A 126 13.79 11.64 -5.76
C GLY A 126 14.12 10.80 -4.53
N GLY A 127 13.51 9.64 -4.37
CA GLY A 127 13.78 8.80 -3.21
C GLY A 127 15.15 8.10 -3.25
N ARG A 128 15.80 8.00 -4.43
CA ARG A 128 17.21 7.58 -4.52
C ARG A 128 18.16 8.63 -3.92
N VAL A 129 17.78 9.90 -3.95
CA VAL A 129 18.52 11.01 -3.32
C VAL A 129 18.23 11.10 -1.81
N ALA A 130 17.05 10.67 -1.35
CA ALA A 130 16.66 10.71 0.05
C ALA A 130 17.36 9.67 0.96
N ARG A 131 18.08 8.69 0.38
CA ARG A 131 18.94 7.72 1.11
C ARG A 131 20.00 8.39 1.99
N VAL A 132 20.30 9.66 1.76
CA VAL A 132 21.25 10.49 2.52
C VAL A 132 20.80 10.77 3.97
N LYS A 133 19.58 10.40 4.36
CA LYS A 133 19.07 10.57 5.74
C LYS A 133 19.22 9.32 6.63
N ALA A 134 19.99 8.34 6.19
CA ALA A 134 20.24 7.13 6.97
C ALA A 134 20.97 7.47 8.27
N ILE A 135 20.56 6.86 9.38
CA ILE A 135 21.21 6.96 10.68
C ILE A 135 22.15 5.76 10.91
N PRO A 136 23.16 5.82 11.78
CA PRO A 136 23.90 4.63 12.18
C PRO A 136 22.95 3.55 12.73
N ALA A 137 23.16 2.28 12.37
CA ALA A 137 22.32 1.18 12.82
C ALA A 137 22.24 1.05 14.37
N ALA A 138 23.30 1.46 15.07
CA ALA A 138 23.36 1.51 16.53
C ALA A 138 22.41 2.54 17.16
N GLU A 139 21.98 3.57 16.41
CA GLU A 139 21.04 4.61 16.87
C GLU A 139 19.57 4.22 16.65
N LEU A 140 19.29 3.11 15.97
CA LEU A 140 17.93 2.63 15.79
C LEU A 140 17.43 1.96 17.08
N GLU A 141 16.42 2.54 17.72
CA GLU A 141 15.87 2.04 18.98
C GLU A 141 15.03 0.76 18.80
N PRO A 142 14.94 -0.12 19.82
CA PRO A 142 14.03 -1.26 19.80
C PRO A 142 12.58 -0.86 19.48
N GLY A 143 11.90 -1.66 18.68
CA GLY A 143 10.57 -1.40 18.14
C GLY A 143 10.49 -0.37 17.02
N HIS A 144 11.62 0.18 16.54
CA HIS A 144 11.64 1.18 15.48
C HIS A 144 12.31 0.66 14.20
N GLY A 145 11.92 1.23 13.07
CA GLY A 145 12.53 0.95 11.78
C GLY A 145 12.79 2.21 10.97
N GLY A 146 13.63 2.08 9.96
CA GLY A 146 14.08 3.21 9.16
C GLY A 146 15.28 2.88 8.29
N LEU A 147 15.73 3.87 7.53
CA LEU A 147 16.96 3.74 6.75
C LEU A 147 18.16 3.86 7.68
N VAL A 148 19.09 2.92 7.58
CA VAL A 148 20.33 2.89 8.36
C VAL A 148 21.56 2.86 7.45
N ASP A 149 22.67 3.43 7.92
CA ASP A 149 23.98 3.35 7.29
C ASP A 149 24.79 2.25 8.00
N VAL A 150 25.27 1.28 7.21
CA VAL A 150 26.13 0.20 7.65
C VAL A 150 27.33 0.16 6.70
N ASP A 151 28.50 0.51 7.22
CA ASP A 151 29.76 0.57 6.45
C ASP A 151 29.68 1.40 5.14
N GLY A 152 28.89 2.49 5.15
CA GLY A 152 28.69 3.37 3.99
C GLY A 152 27.66 2.86 2.98
N GLU A 153 26.95 1.77 3.30
CA GLU A 153 25.79 1.30 2.55
C GLU A 153 24.48 1.66 3.26
N THR A 154 23.52 2.19 2.50
CA THR A 154 22.17 2.47 3.02
C THR A 154 21.28 1.23 2.92
N LEU A 155 20.89 0.71 4.07
CA LEU A 155 19.95 -0.40 4.23
C LEU A 155 18.62 0.09 4.82
N GLY A 156 17.56 -0.69 4.64
CA GLY A 156 16.37 -0.59 5.49
C GLY A 156 16.56 -1.52 6.66
N ALA A 157 16.31 -1.06 7.88
CA ALA A 157 16.37 -1.90 9.06
C ALA A 157 15.19 -1.69 10.00
N TYR A 158 14.86 -2.73 10.75
CA TYR A 158 13.92 -2.73 11.87
C TYR A 158 14.60 -3.38 13.07
N ARG A 159 14.64 -2.69 14.21
CA ARG A 159 15.07 -3.31 15.47
C ARG A 159 13.84 -3.80 16.20
N ASP A 160 13.75 -5.09 16.44
CA ASP A 160 12.61 -5.65 17.16
C ASP A 160 12.67 -5.32 18.66
N PRO A 161 11.62 -5.64 19.45
CA PRO A 161 11.60 -5.37 20.88
C PRO A 161 12.66 -6.13 21.70
N ASP A 162 13.14 -7.27 21.20
CA ASP A 162 14.19 -8.07 21.86
C ASP A 162 15.60 -7.50 21.55
N GLY A 163 15.69 -6.60 20.56
CA GLY A 163 16.87 -5.85 20.20
C GLY A 163 17.55 -6.36 18.93
N ASP A 164 17.04 -7.43 18.32
CA ASP A 164 17.59 -7.99 17.10
C ASP A 164 17.28 -7.09 15.90
N LEU A 165 18.24 -6.97 15.00
CA LEU A 165 18.18 -6.05 13.86
C LEU A 165 17.91 -6.83 12.57
N HIS A 166 16.76 -6.56 11.98
CA HIS A 166 16.30 -7.12 10.71
C HIS A 166 16.66 -6.14 9.60
N ALA A 167 17.41 -6.57 8.59
CA ALA A 167 17.87 -5.68 7.52
C ALA A 167 17.52 -6.20 6.12
N VAL A 168 17.20 -5.26 5.24
CA VAL A 168 16.80 -5.51 3.85
C VAL A 168 17.37 -4.42 2.94
N HIS A 169 17.51 -4.73 1.66
CA HIS A 169 17.69 -3.66 0.67
C HIS A 169 16.37 -2.88 0.50
N PRO A 170 16.36 -1.55 0.72
CA PRO A 170 15.13 -0.75 0.74
C PRO A 170 14.70 -0.33 -0.67
N THR A 171 14.65 -1.30 -1.59
CA THR A 171 14.32 -1.13 -3.00
C THR A 171 13.20 -2.10 -3.36
N CYS A 172 12.06 -1.57 -3.78
CA CYS A 172 10.91 -2.36 -4.19
C CYS A 172 11.27 -3.27 -5.38
N THR A 173 11.06 -4.57 -5.21
CA THR A 173 11.30 -5.60 -6.23
C THR A 173 10.34 -5.54 -7.43
N HIS A 174 9.28 -4.74 -7.37
CA HIS A 174 8.40 -4.54 -8.52
C HIS A 174 9.09 -3.77 -9.66
N LEU A 175 9.48 -2.52 -9.42
CA LEU A 175 10.06 -1.62 -10.45
C LEU A 175 11.25 -0.80 -9.93
N GLY A 176 11.80 -1.13 -8.76
CA GLY A 176 13.00 -0.49 -8.23
C GLY A 176 12.79 0.86 -7.55
N CYS A 177 11.55 1.17 -7.14
CA CYS A 177 11.27 2.36 -6.33
C CYS A 177 11.84 2.23 -4.91
N PRO A 178 12.31 3.32 -4.29
CA PRO A 178 12.74 3.30 -2.91
C PRO A 178 11.56 3.04 -1.97
N LEU A 179 11.80 2.25 -0.92
CA LEU A 179 10.81 1.93 0.10
C LEU A 179 10.85 2.94 1.25
N ARG A 180 9.74 3.04 1.96
CA ARG A 180 9.59 3.87 3.15
C ARG A 180 9.09 3.01 4.30
N TRP A 181 9.63 3.27 5.48
CA TRP A 181 9.17 2.60 6.70
C TRP A 181 7.79 3.11 7.10
N ASN A 182 6.88 2.20 7.44
CA ASN A 182 5.57 2.46 7.98
C ASN A 182 5.57 2.01 9.46
N PRO A 183 5.71 2.94 10.42
CA PRO A 183 5.80 2.58 11.83
C PRO A 183 4.51 1.96 12.38
N ALA A 184 3.35 2.41 11.89
CA ALA A 184 2.04 1.94 12.37
C ALA A 184 1.74 0.46 12.09
N GLU A 185 2.36 -0.09 11.03
CA GLU A 185 2.15 -1.45 10.56
C GLU A 185 3.43 -2.29 10.56
N THR A 186 4.55 -1.70 11.00
CA THR A 186 5.87 -2.36 11.01
C THR A 186 6.20 -2.97 9.63
N SER A 187 6.06 -2.14 8.58
CA SER A 187 6.15 -2.58 7.19
C SER A 187 6.99 -1.65 6.32
N TRP A 188 7.52 -2.17 5.22
CA TRP A 188 8.12 -1.41 4.14
C TRP A 188 7.11 -1.17 3.03
N ASP A 189 6.81 0.10 2.75
CA ASP A 189 5.78 0.50 1.80
C ASP A 189 6.36 1.21 0.58
N CYS A 190 5.97 0.76 -0.61
CA CYS A 190 6.33 1.37 -1.88
C CYS A 190 5.29 2.43 -2.28
N ASN A 191 5.71 3.70 -2.33
CA ASN A 191 4.82 4.81 -2.67
C ASN A 191 4.55 5.00 -4.18
N CYS A 192 5.16 4.17 -5.03
CA CYS A 192 4.95 4.20 -6.47
C CYS A 192 3.68 3.41 -6.86
N HIS A 193 3.64 2.12 -6.54
CA HIS A 193 2.57 1.20 -6.97
C HIS A 193 1.94 0.41 -5.83
N GLY A 194 2.33 0.69 -4.59
CA GLY A 194 1.66 0.16 -3.41
C GLY A 194 2.15 -1.19 -2.89
N SER A 195 3.22 -1.78 -3.45
CA SER A 195 3.79 -3.02 -2.87
C SER A 195 4.20 -2.81 -1.42
N ARG A 196 3.92 -3.81 -0.58
CA ARG A 196 4.24 -3.81 0.84
C ARG A 196 5.00 -5.06 1.23
N PHE A 197 5.89 -4.90 2.19
CA PHE A 197 6.68 -5.98 2.76
C PHE A 197 6.67 -5.87 4.29
N ASP A 198 6.77 -6.98 5.00
CA ASP A 198 6.98 -6.95 6.45
C ASP A 198 8.41 -6.50 6.78
N ALA A 199 8.74 -6.41 8.07
CA ALA A 199 10.06 -6.00 8.54
C ALA A 199 11.20 -6.86 7.98
N ASP A 200 10.94 -8.16 7.78
CA ASP A 200 11.88 -9.16 7.24
C ASP A 200 11.95 -9.16 5.70
N GLY A 201 11.13 -8.34 5.04
CA GLY A 201 11.10 -8.21 3.60
C GLY A 201 10.22 -9.23 2.87
N PHE A 202 9.42 -10.04 3.57
CA PHE A 202 8.42 -10.89 2.94
C PHE A 202 7.24 -10.06 2.44
N ILE A 203 6.61 -10.54 1.36
CA ILE A 203 5.55 -9.80 0.69
C ILE A 203 4.27 -9.79 1.54
N LEU A 204 3.79 -8.58 1.85
CA LEU A 204 2.48 -8.36 2.44
C LEU A 204 1.44 -8.03 1.38
N ASP A 205 1.80 -7.22 0.38
CA ASP A 205 0.90 -6.84 -0.72
C ASP A 205 1.64 -6.60 -2.04
N GLY A 206 0.95 -6.94 -3.14
CA GLY A 206 1.43 -6.80 -4.50
C GLY A 206 1.49 -5.36 -5.00
N PRO A 207 1.86 -5.10 -6.27
CA PRO A 207 1.98 -6.07 -7.38
C PRO A 207 3.25 -6.92 -7.42
N THR A 208 4.22 -6.70 -6.53
CA THR A 208 5.41 -7.54 -6.48
C THR A 208 5.07 -9.02 -6.21
N VAL A 209 5.90 -9.92 -6.72
CA VAL A 209 5.83 -11.37 -6.48
C VAL A 209 7.14 -11.92 -5.91
N GLU A 210 8.11 -11.04 -5.64
CA GLU A 210 9.42 -11.38 -5.08
C GLU A 210 9.64 -10.62 -3.76
N PRO A 211 10.12 -11.29 -2.69
CA PRO A 211 10.45 -10.62 -1.42
C PRO A 211 11.65 -9.69 -1.60
N LEU A 212 11.89 -8.82 -0.61
CA LEU A 212 13.11 -8.03 -0.57
C LEU A 212 14.33 -8.91 -0.34
N GLU A 213 15.47 -8.46 -0.83
CA GLU A 213 16.76 -9.05 -0.49
C GLU A 213 17.08 -8.74 0.98
N GLN A 214 17.15 -9.81 1.78
CA GLN A 214 17.53 -9.78 3.19
C GLN A 214 19.05 -9.64 3.30
N VAL A 215 19.49 -8.82 4.26
CA VAL A 215 20.91 -8.55 4.50
C VAL A 215 21.29 -9.08 5.87
N GLU A 216 22.24 -10.00 5.92
CA GLU A 216 22.85 -10.41 7.18
C GLU A 216 23.76 -9.28 7.67
N LEU A 217 23.43 -8.72 8.83
CA LEU A 217 24.26 -7.70 9.44
C LEU A 217 25.43 -8.33 10.19
N PRO A 218 26.60 -7.68 10.21
CA PRO A 218 27.70 -8.10 11.07
C PRO A 218 27.22 -8.09 12.52
N VAL A 219 27.36 -9.22 13.21
CA VAL A 219 27.15 -9.26 14.66
C VAL A 219 28.31 -8.47 15.29
N ASP A 220 28.00 -7.35 15.93
CA ASP A 220 29.00 -6.56 16.65
C ASP A 220 29.57 -7.45 17.79
N PRO A 221 30.89 -7.68 17.88
CA PRO A 221 31.50 -8.63 18.81
C PRO A 221 31.44 -8.24 20.29
#